data_AF-A0A941ZZ90-F1
#
_entry.id   AF-A0A941ZZ90-F1
#
_cell.length_a   1.000
_cell.length_b   1.000
_cell.length_c   1.000
_cell.angle_alpha   90.00
_cell.angle_beta   90.00
_cell.angle_gamma   90.00
#
_symmetry.space_group_name_H-M   'P 1'
#
loop_
_entity.id
_entity.type
_entity.pdbx_description
1 polymer ?
#
loop_
_entity_poly.entity_id
_entity_poly.type
_entity_poly.pdbx_seq_one_letter_code
_entity_poly.pdbx_strand_id
1 'polypeptide(L)'
;MQGKQGEFDKRTGLLVLQGDLAGETEDGYRFTTEQAVYHHKEGYLETDRAVKISGAFFTIEGKGLLLDLGKEKLQILSNATTLIYGEPPIL
;
A
#
# COMPACT_ATOMS: atom_id res chain seq x y z
N MET A 1 8.33 4.24 -2.56
CA MET A 1 8.31 2.90 -1.91
C MET A 1 9.73 2.37 -1.85
N GLN A 2 10.09 1.71 -0.77
CA GLN A 2 11.39 1.07 -0.52
C GLN A 2 11.15 -0.38 -0.08
N GLY A 3 12.10 -1.26 -0.37
CA GLY A 3 12.06 -2.68 -0.04
C GLY A 3 13.44 -3.31 -0.18
N LYS A 4 13.63 -4.53 0.33
CA LYS A 4 14.92 -5.23 0.25
C LYS A 4 15.27 -5.70 -1.16
N GLN A 5 14.27 -6.14 -1.92
CA GLN A 5 14.45 -6.72 -3.24
C GLN A 5 13.37 -6.24 -4.21
N GLY A 6 13.74 -6.10 -5.49
CA GLY A 6 12.84 -5.71 -6.56
C GLY A 6 13.23 -6.37 -7.88
N GLU A 7 12.26 -6.97 -8.56
CA GLU A 7 12.43 -7.57 -9.89
C GLU A 7 11.44 -6.95 -10.87
N PHE A 8 11.94 -6.40 -11.97
CA PHE A 8 11.12 -5.78 -13.02
C PHE A 8 11.15 -6.62 -14.30
N ASP A 9 10.01 -7.21 -14.65
CA ASP A 9 9.83 -7.86 -15.94
C ASP A 9 9.37 -6.82 -16.98
N LYS A 10 10.30 -6.44 -17.87
CA LYS A 10 10.03 -5.47 -18.95
C LYS A 10 8.98 -5.94 -19.96
N ARG A 11 8.79 -7.25 -20.14
CA ARG A 11 7.82 -7.81 -21.10
C ARG A 11 6.40 -7.60 -20.58
N THR A 12 6.17 -7.96 -19.33
CA THR A 12 4.85 -7.85 -18.70
C THR A 12 4.59 -6.43 -18.19
N GLY A 13 5.61 -5.74 -17.67
CA GLY A 13 5.48 -4.49 -16.95
C GLY A 13 5.26 -4.69 -15.45
N LEU A 14 5.50 -5.90 -14.94
CA LEU A 14 5.34 -6.22 -13.53
C LEU A 14 6.62 -5.89 -12.76
N LEU A 15 6.48 -5.13 -11.68
CA LEU A 15 7.50 -4.92 -10.68
C LEU A 15 7.10 -5.67 -9.41
N VAL A 16 7.84 -6.72 -9.07
CA VAL A 16 7.65 -7.47 -7.81
C VAL A 16 8.61 -6.92 -6.78
N LEU A 17 8.08 -6.44 -5.65
CA LEU A 17 8.84 -5.91 -4.52
C LEU A 17 8.70 -6.85 -3.32
N GLN A 18 9.79 -7.11 -2.61
CA GLN A 18 9.82 -8.01 -1.45
C GLN A 18 10.72 -7.53 -0.32
N GLY A 19 10.31 -7.87 0.91
CA GLY A 19 11.06 -7.71 2.14
C GLY A 19 10.95 -6.31 2.75
N ASP A 20 10.32 -6.23 3.92
CA ASP A 20 10.13 -5.00 4.72
C ASP A 20 9.71 -3.80 3.86
N LEU A 21 8.67 -3.97 3.04
CA LEU A 21 8.22 -2.90 2.16
C LEU A 21 7.63 -1.77 3.00
N ALA A 22 8.08 -0.56 2.71
CA ALA A 22 7.57 0.65 3.29
C ALA A 22 7.41 1.73 2.22
N GLY A 23 6.41 2.57 2.35
CA GLY A 23 6.38 3.82 1.62
C GLY A 23 5.48 4.85 2.25
N GLU A 24 5.61 6.04 1.72
CA GLU A 24 4.99 7.26 2.21
C GLU A 24 4.46 8.00 0.99
N THR A 25 3.22 8.47 1.08
CA THR A 25 2.61 9.36 0.10
C THR A 25 2.97 10.81 0.42
N GLU A 26 2.81 11.73 -0.54
CA GLU A 26 3.12 13.16 -0.34
C GLU A 26 2.26 13.80 0.76
N ASP A 27 1.03 13.31 0.96
CA ASP A 27 0.09 13.72 2.01
C ASP A 27 0.32 13.01 3.36
N GLY A 28 1.40 12.24 3.49
CA GLY A 28 1.91 11.73 4.77
C GLY A 28 1.32 10.40 5.24
N TYR A 29 0.58 9.68 4.38
CA TYR A 29 0.17 8.31 4.69
C TYR A 29 1.34 7.35 4.51
N ARG A 30 1.56 6.51 5.52
CA ARG A 30 2.58 5.46 5.49
C ARG A 30 1.93 4.10 5.30
N PHE A 31 2.48 3.27 4.43
CA PHE A 31 2.05 1.88 4.27
C PHE A 31 3.24 0.94 4.48
N THR A 32 2.96 -0.24 5.04
CA THR A 32 3.92 -1.32 5.19
C THR A 32 3.31 -2.67 4.84
N THR A 33 4.12 -3.55 4.22
CA THR A 33 3.76 -4.93 3.86
C THR A 33 5.04 -5.72 3.60
N GLU A 34 4.97 -7.05 3.51
CA GLU A 34 6.15 -7.88 3.21
C GLU A 34 6.41 -8.02 1.70
N GLN A 35 5.37 -7.91 0.88
CA GLN A 35 5.47 -8.08 -0.58
C GLN A 35 4.38 -7.26 -1.27
N ALA A 36 4.68 -6.76 -2.47
CA ALA A 36 3.70 -6.15 -3.35
C ALA A 36 4.07 -6.38 -4.82
N VAL A 37 3.06 -6.37 -5.68
CA VAL A 37 3.23 -6.37 -7.14
C VAL A 37 2.69 -5.05 -7.66
N TYR A 38 3.53 -4.34 -8.41
CA TYR A 38 3.14 -3.14 -9.12
C TYR A 38 3.00 -3.43 -10.61
N HIS A 39 1.81 -3.18 -11.13
CA HIS A 39 1.45 -3.32 -12.53
C HIS A 39 1.70 -1.99 -13.23
N HIS A 40 2.91 -1.81 -13.75
CA HIS A 40 3.41 -0.50 -14.20
C HIS A 40 2.58 0.11 -15.33
N LYS A 41 2.05 -0.72 -16.25
CA LYS A 41 1.28 -0.22 -17.40
C LYS A 41 -0.11 0.23 -16.99
N GLU A 42 -0.70 -0.46 -16.01
CA GLU A 42 -2.07 -0.25 -15.57
C GLU A 42 -2.17 0.71 -14.37
N GLY A 43 -1.05 0.97 -13.68
CA GLY A 43 -0.98 1.93 -12.58
C GLY A 43 -1.63 1.46 -11.29
N TYR A 44 -1.66 0.14 -11.03
CA TYR A 44 -2.14 -0.39 -9.76
C TYR A 44 -1.08 -1.21 -9.03
N LEU A 45 -1.17 -1.16 -7.71
CA LEU A 45 -0.37 -1.96 -6.80
C LEU A 45 -1.28 -2.89 -6.02
N GLU A 46 -0.85 -4.13 -5.87
CA GLU A 46 -1.58 -5.13 -5.10
C GLU A 46 -0.69 -5.95 -4.19
N THR A 47 -1.29 -6.50 -3.15
CA THR A 47 -0.69 -7.54 -2.32
C THR A 47 -1.78 -8.40 -1.71
N ASP A 48 -1.46 -9.67 -1.43
CA ASP A 48 -2.29 -10.59 -0.66
C ASP A 48 -1.83 -10.69 0.81
N ARG A 49 -0.76 -9.98 1.17
CA ARG A 49 -0.10 -10.04 2.48
C ARG A 49 -0.80 -9.16 3.51
N ALA A 50 -0.39 -9.32 4.76
CA ALA A 50 -0.77 -8.39 5.81
C ALA A 50 -0.27 -6.99 5.45
N VAL A 51 -1.12 -5.99 5.69
CA VAL A 51 -0.81 -4.59 5.41
C VAL A 51 -1.13 -3.75 6.64
N LYS A 52 -0.32 -2.71 6.85
CA LYS A 52 -0.58 -1.67 7.82
C LYS A 52 -0.46 -0.31 7.16
N ILE A 53 -1.47 0.52 7.33
CA ILE A 53 -1.51 1.92 6.89
C ILE A 53 -1.59 2.79 8.13
N SER A 54 -0.79 3.84 8.17
CA SER A 54 -0.76 4.81 9.26
C SER A 54 -0.94 6.21 8.70
N GLY A 55 -1.89 6.95 9.24
CA GLY A 55 -2.04 8.39 9.04
C GLY A 55 -1.80 9.15 10.35
N ALA A 56 -2.01 10.46 10.32
CA ALA A 56 -1.78 11.31 11.49
C ALA A 56 -2.67 10.96 12.69
N PHE A 57 -3.90 10.50 12.45
CA PHE A 57 -4.93 10.29 13.49
C PHE A 57 -5.49 8.86 13.52
N PHE A 58 -5.01 7.98 12.65
CA PHE A 58 -5.52 6.62 12.52
C PHE A 58 -4.46 5.61 12.08
N THR A 59 -4.75 4.34 12.34
CA THR A 59 -4.09 3.20 11.70
C THR A 59 -5.14 2.23 11.15
N ILE A 60 -4.82 1.57 10.04
CA ILE A 60 -5.59 0.49 9.44
C ILE A 60 -4.68 -0.72 9.34
N GLU A 61 -5.12 -1.85 9.84
CA GLU A 61 -4.47 -3.15 9.65
C GLU A 61 -5.43 -4.09 8.93
N GLY A 62 -4.91 -4.95 8.07
CA GLY A 62 -5.74 -5.92 7.36
C GLY A 62 -4.93 -6.87 6.52
N LYS A 63 -5.62 -7.65 5.68
CA LYS A 63 -5.00 -8.59 4.74
C LYS A 63 -5.45 -8.29 3.32
N GLY A 64 -4.45 -8.14 2.47
CA GLY A 64 -4.58 -7.79 1.08
C GLY A 64 -4.87 -6.31 0.86
N LEU A 65 -4.35 -5.78 -0.23
CA LEU A 65 -4.50 -4.38 -0.63
C LEU A 65 -4.61 -4.30 -2.15
N LEU A 66 -5.48 -3.42 -2.62
CA LEU A 66 -5.47 -2.91 -3.99
C LEU A 66 -5.41 -1.39 -3.94
N LEU A 67 -4.39 -0.82 -4.56
CA LEU A 67 -4.19 0.61 -4.72
C LEU A 67 -4.19 0.94 -6.22
N ASP A 68 -5.24 1.64 -6.67
CA ASP A 68 -5.33 2.19 -8.03
C ASP A 68 -4.84 3.64 -7.98
N LEU A 69 -3.64 3.89 -8.51
CA LEU A 69 -3.00 5.22 -8.46
C LEU A 69 -3.70 6.21 -9.39
N GLY A 70 -4.26 5.73 -10.51
CA GLY A 70 -4.96 6.58 -11.47
C GLY A 70 -6.32 7.08 -10.96
N LYS A 71 -6.92 6.36 -10.00
CA LYS A 71 -8.19 6.73 -9.37
C LYS A 71 -8.05 7.17 -7.92
N GLU A 72 -6.83 7.23 -7.40
CA GLU A 72 -6.53 7.50 -5.99
C GLU A 72 -7.36 6.63 -5.03
N LYS A 73 -7.62 5.38 -5.43
CA LYS A 73 -8.51 4.46 -4.70
C LYS A 73 -7.71 3.40 -3.99
N LEU A 74 -7.84 3.37 -2.67
CA LEU A 74 -7.28 2.33 -1.81
C LEU A 74 -8.37 1.39 -1.28
N GLN A 75 -8.09 0.08 -1.29
CA GLN A 75 -8.98 -0.94 -0.75
C GLN A 75 -8.21 -1.99 0.05
N ILE A 76 -8.61 -2.23 1.29
CA ILE A 76 -8.17 -3.39 2.08
C ILE A 76 -9.14 -4.53 1.81
N LEU A 77 -8.62 -5.69 1.41
CA LEU A 77 -9.46 -6.76 0.85
C LEU A 77 -10.19 -7.57 1.93
N SER A 78 -9.58 -7.72 3.11
CA SER A 78 -10.16 -8.53 4.18
C SER A 78 -9.61 -8.15 5.56
N ASN A 79 -10.37 -8.48 6.60
CA ASN A 79 -9.98 -8.35 8.01
C ASN A 79 -9.49 -6.94 8.39
N ALA A 80 -10.10 -5.91 7.79
CA ALA A 80 -9.76 -4.52 8.07
C ALA A 80 -10.15 -4.16 9.51
N THR A 81 -9.18 -3.70 10.28
CA THR A 81 -9.38 -3.11 11.61
C THR A 81 -8.81 -1.71 11.58
N THR A 82 -9.63 -0.74 12.00
CA THR A 82 -9.22 0.66 12.09
C THR A 82 -9.15 1.08 13.55
N LEU A 83 -8.02 1.66 13.94
CA LEU A 83 -7.86 2.34 15.23
C LEU A 83 -7.77 3.84 14.98
N ILE A 84 -8.70 4.59 15.57
CA ILE A 84 -8.73 6.06 15.53
C ILE A 84 -8.34 6.55 16.91
N TYR A 85 -7.31 7.39 16.99
CA TYR A 85 -6.76 7.90 18.26
C TYR A 85 -6.58 9.42 18.29
N GLY A 86 -7.03 10.13 17.25
CA GLY A 86 -7.02 11.58 17.19
C GLY A 86 -8.18 12.12 16.36
N GLU A 87 -8.27 13.43 16.27
CA GLU A 87 -9.27 14.09 15.43
C GLU A 87 -8.80 14.10 13.96
N PRO A 88 -9.66 13.71 13.01
CA PRO A 88 -9.40 13.92 11.60
C PRO A 88 -9.17 15.41 11.30
N PRO A 89 -8.28 15.78 10.38
CA PRO A 89 -8.20 17.15 9.91
C PRO A 89 -9.54 17.59 9.31
N ILE A 90 -9.91 18.83 9.55
CA ILE A 90 -11.08 19.45 8.91
C ILE A 90 -10.72 19.64 7.43
N LEU A 91 -11.44 18.95 6.54
CA LEU A 91 -11.29 19.04 5.09
C LEU A 91 -11.88 20.34 4.52
#